data_AF-A0AAF0LQL0-F1
#
_entry.id   AF-A0AAF0LQL0-F1
#
_cell.length_a   1.000
_cell.length_b   1.000
_cell.length_c   1.000
_cell.angle_alpha   90.00
_cell.angle_beta   90.00
_cell.angle_gamma   90.00
#
_symmetry.space_group_name_H-M   'P 1'
#
loop_
_entity.id
_entity.type
_entity.pdbx_description
1 polymer ?
#
loop_
_entity_poly.entity_id
_entity_poly.type
_entity_poly.pdbx_seq_one_letter_code
_entity_poly.pdbx_strand_id
1 'polypeptide(L)'
;MSNYLISFDEGTMVFPVAELPAVSEATHAVVRDAKDAGVWVFGGGLPEASLGALVDTDGTVHDPATRPGKDTFIGGFCILDLPTRAEALRWAARFAEACRCAQEVREFMDDPES
;
A
#
# COMPACT_ATOMS: atom_id res chain seq x y z
N MET A 1 12.95 6.53 14.61
CA MET A 1 12.51 5.82 13.40
C MET A 1 11.20 6.45 12.98
N SER A 2 10.82 6.34 11.71
CA SER A 2 9.59 6.92 11.18
C SER A 2 8.81 5.83 10.46
N ASN A 3 7.49 5.90 10.56
CA ASN A 3 6.61 5.07 9.75
C ASN A 3 6.56 5.62 8.33
N TYR A 4 6.70 4.72 7.35
CA TYR A 4 6.59 5.04 5.93
C TYR A 4 5.47 4.23 5.28
N LEU A 5 4.54 4.92 4.63
CA LEU A 5 3.57 4.33 3.72
C LEU A 5 4.24 4.06 2.38
N ILE A 6 4.16 2.81 1.93
CA ILE A 6 4.49 2.40 0.56
C ILE A 6 3.20 1.89 -0.07
N SER A 7 2.71 2.51 -1.14
CA SER A 7 1.41 2.20 -1.71
C SER A 7 1.39 2.27 -3.23
N PHE A 8 0.43 1.61 -3.85
CA PHE A 8 0.11 1.74 -5.27
C PHE A 8 -1.40 1.89 -5.47
N ASP A 9 -1.79 2.51 -6.58
CA ASP A 9 -3.20 2.72 -6.92
C ASP A 9 -3.81 1.47 -7.56
N GLU A 10 -5.11 1.29 -7.35
CA GLU A 10 -5.94 0.30 -8.03
C GLU A 10 -5.72 0.37 -9.55
N GLY A 11 -5.64 -0.79 -10.21
CA GLY A 11 -5.44 -0.88 -11.66
C GLY A 11 -3.99 -0.68 -12.15
N THR A 12 -3.03 -0.37 -11.28
CA THR A 12 -1.62 -0.19 -11.69
C THR A 12 -0.83 -1.49 -11.82
N MET A 13 -1.32 -2.59 -11.23
CA MET A 13 -0.78 -3.94 -11.36
C MET A 13 -1.18 -4.56 -12.71
N VAL A 14 -0.54 -4.13 -13.80
CA VAL A 14 -0.88 -4.55 -15.17
C VAL A 14 0.00 -5.73 -15.62
N PHE A 15 -0.49 -6.94 -15.44
CA PHE A 15 0.15 -8.19 -15.90
C PHE A 15 -0.91 -9.28 -16.20
N PRO A 16 -0.56 -10.36 -16.94
CA PRO A 16 -1.50 -11.45 -17.19
C PRO A 16 -1.96 -12.11 -15.88
N VAL A 17 -3.27 -12.32 -15.70
CA VAL A 17 -3.85 -12.91 -14.46
C VAL A 17 -3.21 -14.26 -14.09
N ALA A 18 -2.78 -15.04 -15.07
CA ALA A 18 -2.06 -16.31 -14.85
C ALA A 18 -0.75 -16.14 -14.05
N GLU A 19 -0.17 -14.93 -14.04
CA GLU A 19 1.05 -14.60 -13.30
C GLU A 19 0.78 -14.10 -11.88
N LEU A 20 -0.49 -13.88 -11.50
CA LEU A 20 -0.86 -13.41 -10.16
C LEU A 20 -0.26 -14.26 -9.02
N PRO A 21 -0.22 -15.61 -9.09
CA PRO A 21 0.43 -16.41 -8.06
C PRO A 21 1.93 -16.10 -7.90
N ALA A 22 2.63 -15.85 -9.00
CA ALA A 22 4.06 -15.54 -8.98
C ALA A 22 4.31 -14.14 -8.41
N VAL A 23 3.49 -13.16 -8.78
CA VAL A 23 3.50 -11.80 -8.21
C VAL A 23 3.22 -11.86 -6.70
N SER A 24 2.19 -12.61 -6.29
CA SER A 24 1.84 -12.78 -4.87
C SER A 24 2.98 -13.37 -4.07
N GLU A 25 3.63 -14.43 -4.57
CA GLU A 25 4.76 -15.05 -3.88
C GLU A 25 5.98 -14.12 -3.81
N ALA A 26 6.29 -13.40 -4.90
CA ALA A 26 7.38 -12.41 -4.90
C ALA A 26 7.13 -11.30 -3.86
N THR A 27 5.91 -10.78 -3.78
CA THR A 27 5.55 -9.77 -2.77
C THR A 27 5.63 -10.35 -1.36
N HIS A 28 5.14 -11.58 -1.13
CA HIS A 28 5.27 -12.24 0.16
C HIS A 28 6.72 -12.48 0.57
N ALA A 29 7.65 -12.71 -0.37
CA ALA A 29 9.08 -12.78 -0.06
C ALA A 29 9.60 -11.47 0.53
N VAL A 30 9.24 -10.33 -0.08
CA VAL A 30 9.62 -9.01 0.46
C VAL A 30 8.98 -8.77 1.82
N VAL A 31 7.73 -9.19 2.04
CA VAL A 31 7.05 -9.11 3.35
C VAL A 31 7.80 -9.92 4.41
N ARG A 32 8.21 -11.16 4.09
CA ARG A 32 8.97 -12.01 5.03
C ARG A 32 10.30 -11.35 5.40
N ASP A 33 11.03 -10.84 4.41
CA ASP A 33 12.29 -10.15 4.66
C ASP A 33 12.11 -8.88 5.51
N ALA A 34 11.02 -8.13 5.32
CA ALA A 34 10.71 -6.96 6.14
C ALA A 34 10.36 -7.34 7.59
N LYS A 35 9.65 -8.47 7.78
CA LYS A 35 9.36 -9.03 9.11
C LYS A 35 10.62 -9.53 9.80
N ASP A 36 11.49 -10.24 9.08
CA ASP A 36 12.75 -10.76 9.60
C ASP A 36 13.72 -9.62 9.97
N ALA A 37 13.70 -8.52 9.21
CA ALA A 37 14.42 -7.29 9.54
C ALA A 37 13.81 -6.49 10.69
N GLY A 38 12.62 -6.86 11.19
CA GLY A 38 11.92 -6.17 12.27
C GLY A 38 11.33 -4.81 11.90
N VAL A 39 11.20 -4.51 10.60
CA VAL A 39 10.72 -3.21 10.10
C VAL A 39 9.26 -3.24 9.64
N TRP A 40 8.64 -4.42 9.56
CA TRP A 40 7.25 -4.58 9.13
C TRP A 40 6.26 -4.16 10.23
N VAL A 41 5.40 -3.18 9.93
CA VAL A 41 4.28 -2.80 10.80
C VAL A 41 3.00 -3.50 10.35
N PHE A 42 2.52 -3.19 9.14
CA PHE A 42 1.27 -3.72 8.60
C PHE A 42 1.21 -3.58 7.07
N GLY A 43 0.34 -4.32 6.38
CA GLY A 43 0.13 -4.15 4.93
C GLY A 43 -0.72 -5.25 4.30
N GLY A 44 -1.20 -4.98 3.09
CA GLY A 44 -2.05 -5.87 2.31
C GLY A 44 -2.59 -5.22 1.03
N GLY A 45 -3.18 -6.05 0.17
CA GLY A 45 -4.00 -5.57 -0.95
C GLY A 45 -5.39 -5.16 -0.47
N LEU A 46 -5.98 -4.18 -1.13
CA LEU A 46 -7.35 -3.72 -0.91
C LEU A 46 -8.23 -4.17 -2.08
N PRO A 47 -9.51 -4.50 -1.82
CA PRO A 47 -10.46 -4.75 -2.90
C PRO A 47 -10.74 -3.48 -3.70
N GLU A 48 -11.40 -3.64 -4.84
CA GLU A 48 -11.92 -2.52 -5.65
C GLU A 48 -12.71 -1.53 -4.79
N ALA A 49 -12.57 -0.24 -5.09
CA ALA A 49 -13.17 0.84 -4.30
C ALA A 49 -14.70 0.71 -4.10
N SER A 50 -15.39 0.06 -5.05
CA SER A 50 -16.84 -0.23 -5.02
C SER A 50 -17.26 -1.17 -3.88
N LEU A 51 -16.32 -1.93 -3.30
CA LEU A 51 -16.55 -2.77 -2.11
C LEU A 51 -16.26 -2.03 -0.79
N GLY A 52 -15.79 -0.79 -0.87
CA GLY A 52 -15.55 0.07 0.28
C GLY A 52 -16.77 0.86 0.71
N ALA A 53 -16.54 1.83 1.61
CA ALA A 53 -17.55 2.76 2.08
C ALA A 53 -16.90 4.14 2.32
N LEU A 54 -17.56 5.20 1.84
CA LEU A 54 -17.25 6.57 2.20
C LEU A 54 -18.24 6.99 3.29
N VAL A 55 -17.74 7.53 4.40
CA VAL A 55 -18.58 8.03 5.51
C VAL A 55 -18.39 9.54 5.60
N ASP A 56 -19.47 10.30 5.42
CA ASP A 56 -19.46 11.75 5.55
C ASP A 56 -19.55 12.20 7.02
N THR A 57 -19.36 13.50 7.27
CA THR A 57 -19.30 14.07 8.63
C THR A 57 -20.60 13.95 9.42
N ASP A 58 -21.73 13.72 8.74
CA ASP A 58 -23.04 13.48 9.35
C ASP A 58 -23.35 11.98 9.54
N GLY A 59 -22.41 11.10 9.18
CA GLY A 59 -22.55 9.65 9.27
C GLY A 59 -23.23 9.01 8.05
N THR A 60 -23.57 9.77 7.01
CA THR A 60 -24.10 9.20 5.76
C THR A 60 -23.05 8.33 5.07
N VAL A 61 -23.48 7.17 4.57
CA VAL A 61 -22.62 6.20 3.89
C VAL A 61 -22.88 6.20 2.39
N HIS A 62 -21.82 6.33 1.61
CA HIS A 62 -21.83 6.33 0.15
C HIS A 62 -20.87 5.31 -0.44
N ASP A 63 -21.12 4.93 -1.69
CA ASP A 63 -20.14 4.22 -2.51
C ASP A 63 -18.95 5.17 -2.80
N PRO A 64 -17.71 4.83 -2.38
CA PRO A 64 -16.53 5.65 -2.66
C PRO A 64 -16.34 5.97 -4.14
N ALA A 65 -16.69 5.04 -5.04
CA ALA A 65 -16.52 5.19 -6.48
C ALA A 65 -17.44 6.28 -7.07
N THR A 66 -18.47 6.71 -6.32
CA THR A 66 -19.39 7.77 -6.75
C THR A 66 -18.97 9.17 -6.30
N ARG A 67 -17.88 9.29 -5.52
CA ARG A 67 -17.40 10.57 -5.00
C ARG A 67 -16.87 11.46 -6.14
N PRO A 68 -17.46 12.65 -6.38
CA PRO A 68 -16.99 13.55 -7.42
C PRO A 68 -15.52 13.95 -7.23
N GLY A 69 -14.72 13.82 -8.29
CA GLY A 69 -13.30 14.20 -8.29
C GLY A 69 -12.35 13.22 -7.60
N LYS A 70 -12.83 12.04 -7.19
CA LYS A 70 -11.99 10.94 -6.67
C LYS A 70 -12.02 9.77 -7.65
N ASP A 71 -11.02 9.72 -8.52
CA ASP A 71 -10.88 8.72 -9.60
C ASP A 71 -9.81 7.65 -9.31
N THR A 72 -9.03 7.84 -8.25
CA THR A 72 -7.89 7.00 -7.87
C THR A 72 -7.99 6.58 -6.41
N PHE A 73 -7.81 5.28 -6.17
CA PHE A 73 -7.93 4.63 -4.87
C PHE A 73 -6.70 3.73 -4.65
N ILE A 74 -6.27 3.59 -3.41
CA ILE A 74 -5.15 2.69 -3.07
C ILE A 74 -5.60 1.25 -3.31
N GLY A 75 -4.88 0.53 -4.17
CA GLY A 75 -5.11 -0.90 -4.43
C GLY A 75 -4.31 -1.81 -3.51
N GLY A 76 -3.26 -1.29 -2.89
CA GLY A 76 -2.50 -2.02 -1.87
C GLY A 76 -1.43 -1.15 -1.24
N PHE A 77 -1.02 -1.55 -0.04
CA PHE A 77 -0.02 -0.81 0.72
C PHE A 77 0.73 -1.66 1.74
N CYS A 78 1.84 -1.13 2.22
CA CYS A 78 2.44 -1.52 3.50
C CYS A 78 2.93 -0.29 4.27
N ILE A 79 3.10 -0.48 5.57
CA ILE A 79 3.71 0.47 6.50
C ILE A 79 4.95 -0.20 7.06
N LEU A 80 6.09 0.48 6.94
CA LEU A 80 7.36 0.05 7.51
C LEU A 80 7.88 1.09 8.50
N ASP A 81 8.44 0.64 9.61
CA ASP A 81 9.14 1.48 10.59
C ASP A 81 10.65 1.49 10.27
N LEU A 82 11.16 2.62 9.79
CA LEU A 82 12.50 2.72 9.21
C LEU A 82 13.27 3.94 9.74
N PRO A 83 14.61 3.86 9.81
CA PRO A 83 15.40 4.96 10.37
C PRO A 83 15.54 6.15 9.42
N THR A 84 15.36 5.96 8.10
CA THR A 84 15.52 7.04 7.11
C THR A 84 14.64 6.83 5.88
N ARG A 85 14.37 7.94 5.16
CA ARG A 85 13.72 7.92 3.84
C ARG A 85 14.50 7.11 2.80
N ALA A 86 15.83 7.08 2.89
CA ALA A 86 16.64 6.29 1.96
C ALA A 86 16.39 4.79 2.12
N GLU A 87 16.25 4.29 3.36
CA GLU A 87 15.81 2.90 3.61
C GLU A 87 14.42 2.63 3.02
N ALA A 88 13.48 3.56 3.24
CA ALA A 88 12.11 3.43 2.73
C ALA A 88 12.08 3.30 1.20
N LEU A 89 12.86 4.10 0.49
CA LEU A 89 12.97 4.00 -0.96
C LEU A 89 13.59 2.67 -1.42
N ARG A 90 14.53 2.09 -0.67
CA ARG A 90 15.10 0.78 -1.00
C ARG A 90 14.06 -0.33 -0.82
N TRP A 91 13.29 -0.31 0.26
CA TRP A 91 12.18 -1.26 0.44
C TRP A 91 11.10 -1.08 -0.62
N ALA A 92 10.73 0.16 -0.93
CA ALA A 92 9.74 0.46 -1.97
C ALA A 92 10.17 -0.04 -3.35
N ALA A 93 11.46 0.04 -3.69
CA ALA A 93 11.97 -0.51 -4.95
C ALA A 93 11.76 -2.04 -5.04
N ARG A 94 11.94 -2.76 -3.93
CA ARG A 94 11.69 -4.21 -3.87
C ARG A 94 10.21 -4.53 -4.03
N PHE A 95 9.34 -3.77 -3.37
CA PHE A 95 7.89 -3.91 -3.57
C PHE A 95 7.47 -3.53 -4.99
N ALA A 96 8.08 -2.52 -5.60
CA ALA A 96 7.78 -2.12 -6.98
C ALA A 96 8.11 -3.23 -7.97
N GLU A 97 9.27 -3.87 -7.80
CA GLU A 97 9.66 -5.04 -8.60
C GLU A 97 8.71 -6.22 -8.38
N ALA A 98 8.42 -6.55 -7.12
CA ALA A 98 7.56 -7.69 -6.76
C ALA A 98 6.11 -7.52 -7.24
N CYS A 99 5.49 -6.36 -6.99
CA CYS A 99 4.14 -6.01 -7.43
C CYS A 99 4.06 -5.66 -8.92
N ARG A 100 5.21 -5.44 -9.57
CA ARG A 100 5.34 -5.02 -10.97
C ARG A 100 4.61 -3.73 -11.31
N CYS A 101 4.56 -2.81 -10.35
CA CYS A 101 3.96 -1.49 -10.50
C CYS A 101 4.72 -0.47 -9.67
N ALA A 102 4.64 0.81 -10.07
CA ALA A 102 5.27 1.89 -9.32
C ALA A 102 4.69 2.00 -7.90
N GLN A 103 5.54 2.33 -6.93
CA GLN A 103 5.15 2.53 -5.54
C GLN A 103 5.35 4.00 -5.17
N GLU A 104 4.34 4.62 -4.58
CA GLU A 104 4.45 5.89 -3.89
C GLU A 104 5.03 5.67 -2.49
N VAL A 105 5.90 6.57 -2.03
CA VAL A 105 6.49 6.52 -0.69
C VAL A 105 6.22 7.84 0.04
N ARG A 106 5.55 7.76 1.19
CA ARG A 106 5.27 8.90 2.06
C ARG A 106 5.66 8.60 3.51
N GLU A 107 6.27 9.57 4.17
CA GLU A 107 6.50 9.52 5.61
C GLU A 107 5.22 9.91 6.35
N PHE A 108 4.86 9.18 7.39
CA PHE A 108 3.81 9.62 8.31
C PHE A 108 4.32 10.79 9.14
N MET A 109 3.46 11.76 9.42
CA MET A 109 3.78 12.80 10.39
C MET A 109 3.90 12.17 11.79
N ASP A 110 4.76 12.75 12.62
CA ASP A 110 4.87 12.37 14.02
C ASP A 110 3.56 12.71 14.75
N ASP A 111 2.99 11.71 15.41
CA ASP A 111 1.80 11.83 16.25
C ASP A 111 2.08 11.09 17.57
N PRO A 112 2.16 11.80 18.71
CA PRO A 112 2.41 11.18 20.02
C PRO A 112 1.35 10.17 20.47
N GLU A 113 0.17 10.12 19.85
CA GLU A 113 -0.91 9.19 20.18
C GLU A 113 -0.94 7.93 19.28
N SER A 114 -0.02 7.81 18.31
CA SER A 114 0.10 6.67 17.39
C SER A 114 1.02 5.54 17.86
#